data_AF-A0A832AFS4-F1
#
_entry.id   AF-A0A832AFS4-F1
#
_cell.length_a   1.000
_cell.length_b   1.000
_cell.length_c   1.000
_cell.angle_alpha   90.00
_cell.angle_beta   90.00
_cell.angle_gamma   90.00
#
_symmetry.space_group_name_H-M   'P 1'
#
loop_
_entity.id
_entity.type
_entity.pdbx_description
1 polymer ?
#
loop_
_entity_poly.entity_id
_entity_poly.type
_entity_poly.pdbx_seq_one_letter_code
_entity_poly.pdbx_strand_id
1 'polypeptide(L)'
;MARTKKVKSAAKFRASAGLSVRRKWLEIDIPQRQKYVCKRCGKRSVKRVGSGIWECRSCGYKFAGGCYLPSTVATKIIEKEKIESEKTVVEQ
;
A
#
# COMPACT_ATOMS: atom_id res chain seq x y z
N MET A 1 0.82 26.26 5.68
CA MET A 1 1.98 26.24 4.76
C MET A 1 2.69 24.90 4.85
N ALA A 2 3.21 24.35 3.75
CA ALA A 2 3.98 23.11 3.78
C ALA A 2 5.40 23.38 4.31
N ARG A 3 5.85 22.65 5.34
CA ARG A 3 7.15 22.87 6.00
C ARG A 3 8.36 22.63 5.09
N THR A 4 8.23 21.82 4.04
CA THR A 4 9.32 21.47 3.12
C THR A 4 8.83 21.42 1.69
N LYS A 5 9.64 21.90 0.72
CA LYS A 5 9.28 21.94 -0.70
C LYS A 5 9.29 20.56 -1.38
N LYS A 6 10.33 19.74 -1.16
CA LYS A 6 10.55 18.47 -1.90
C LYS A 6 10.69 17.22 -1.02
N VAL A 7 11.34 17.35 0.13
CA VAL A 7 11.81 16.22 0.93
C VAL A 7 10.73 15.55 1.81
N LYS A 8 9.57 16.18 2.04
CA LYS A 8 8.43 15.59 2.77
C LYS A 8 8.87 14.91 4.08
N SER A 9 8.42 13.67 4.34
CA SER A 9 8.78 12.89 5.54
C SER A 9 10.27 12.52 5.61
N ALA A 10 11.01 12.55 4.49
CA ALA A 10 12.44 12.29 4.47
C ALA A 10 13.28 13.45 5.02
N ALA A 11 12.66 14.59 5.33
CA ALA A 11 13.32 15.70 6.02
C ALA A 11 13.92 15.31 7.38
N LYS A 12 13.41 14.23 8.02
CA LYS A 12 13.95 13.68 9.26
C LYS A 12 15.43 13.26 9.14
N PHE A 13 15.89 12.92 7.94
CA PHE A 13 17.28 12.52 7.67
C PHE A 13 18.24 13.70 7.48
N ARG A 14 17.78 14.95 7.65
CA ARG A 14 18.60 16.18 7.62
C ARG A 14 19.54 16.30 6.44
N ALA A 15 20.86 16.20 6.62
CA ALA A 15 21.86 16.24 5.55
C ALA A 15 22.55 14.88 5.33
N SER A 16 22.36 13.91 6.24
CA SER A 16 23.17 12.68 6.27
C SER A 16 22.84 11.69 5.15
N ALA A 17 21.58 11.57 4.74
CA ALA A 17 21.20 10.69 3.63
C ALA A 17 21.31 11.42 2.28
N GLY A 18 21.95 10.85 1.27
CA GLY A 18 21.98 11.44 -0.09
C GLY A 18 20.59 11.60 -0.71
N LEU A 19 20.46 12.47 -1.71
CA LEU A 19 19.17 12.80 -2.34
C LEU A 19 18.50 11.58 -3.00
N SER A 20 19.27 10.73 -3.67
CA SER A 20 18.79 9.51 -4.34
C SER A 20 18.14 8.55 -3.35
N VAL A 21 18.79 8.30 -2.21
CA VAL A 21 18.30 7.45 -1.13
C VAL A 21 16.98 7.99 -0.57
N ARG A 22 16.89 9.32 -0.36
CA ARG A 22 15.66 9.94 0.14
C ARG A 22 14.50 9.82 -0.84
N ARG A 23 14.74 9.95 -2.14
CA ARG A 23 13.70 9.78 -3.17
C ARG A 23 13.14 8.36 -3.15
N LYS A 24 14.02 7.34 -3.21
CA LYS A 24 13.63 5.92 -3.12
C LYS A 24 12.88 5.61 -1.82
N TRP A 25 13.34 6.19 -0.70
CA TRP A 25 12.65 6.01 0.58
C TRP A 25 11.26 6.64 0.60
N LEU A 26 11.09 7.83 0.01
CA LEU A 26 9.78 8.48 -0.09
C LEU A 26 8.80 7.70 -0.96
N GLU A 27 9.27 7.09 -2.04
CA GLU A 27 8.46 6.20 -2.91
C GLU A 27 7.85 5.04 -2.12
N ILE A 28 8.50 4.61 -1.03
CA ILE A 28 8.03 3.54 -0.15
C ILE A 28 7.22 4.09 1.04
N ASP A 29 7.70 5.13 1.73
CA ASP A 29 7.10 5.65 2.96
C ASP A 29 5.73 6.29 2.71
N ILE A 30 5.55 6.99 1.58
CA ILE A 30 4.29 7.64 1.24
C ILE A 30 3.15 6.62 1.07
N PRO A 31 3.22 5.62 0.17
CA PRO A 31 2.16 4.64 0.04
C PRO A 31 1.98 3.83 1.32
N GLN A 32 3.06 3.44 2.00
CA GLN A 32 2.99 2.66 3.23
C GLN A 32 2.16 3.36 4.33
N ARG A 33 2.23 4.69 4.44
CA ARG A 33 1.49 5.48 5.44
C ARG A 33 0.09 5.88 4.98
N GLN A 34 -0.23 5.72 3.71
CA GLN A 34 -1.51 6.13 3.15
C GLN A 34 -2.65 5.24 3.67
N LYS A 35 -3.85 5.82 3.80
CA LYS A 35 -5.06 5.06 4.08
C LYS A 35 -5.65 4.50 2.79
N TYR A 36 -5.99 3.22 2.81
CA TYR A 36 -6.60 2.52 1.67
C TYR A 36 -8.07 2.21 1.91
N VAL A 37 -8.79 1.94 0.81
CA VAL A 37 -10.19 1.55 0.82
C VAL A 37 -10.30 0.09 1.25
N CYS A 38 -11.18 -0.21 2.20
CA CYS A 38 -11.43 -1.56 2.66
C CYS A 38 -12.35 -2.30 1.69
N LYS A 39 -11.95 -3.49 1.22
CA LYS A 39 -12.79 -4.37 0.38
C LYS A 39 -14.07 -4.84 1.10
N ARG A 40 -14.08 -4.89 2.44
CA ARG A 40 -15.24 -5.36 3.23
C ARG A 40 -16.27 -4.26 3.51
N CYS A 41 -15.83 -3.08 3.98
CA CYS A 41 -16.76 -2.03 4.43
C CYS A 41 -16.75 -0.76 3.57
N GLY A 42 -15.98 -0.71 2.47
CA GLY A 42 -15.90 0.42 1.54
C GLY A 42 -15.23 1.70 2.08
N LYS A 43 -14.98 1.79 3.40
CA LYS A 43 -14.37 2.96 4.03
C LYS A 43 -12.87 3.04 3.79
N ARG A 44 -12.33 4.26 3.64
CA ARG A 44 -10.89 4.53 3.47
C ARG A 44 -10.16 4.58 4.82
N SER A 45 -10.10 3.45 5.51
CA SER A 45 -9.55 3.33 6.87
C SER A 45 -8.58 2.18 7.07
N VAL A 46 -8.17 1.52 5.98
CA VAL A 46 -7.13 0.47 6.02
C VAL A 46 -5.77 1.11 6.26
N LYS A 47 -5.04 0.57 7.24
CA LYS A 47 -3.69 1.00 7.62
C LYS A 47 -2.81 -0.22 7.90
N ARG A 48 -1.51 -0.09 7.63
CA ARG A 48 -0.50 -1.11 7.96
C ARG A 48 -0.35 -1.24 9.47
N VAL A 49 -0.40 -2.46 9.98
CA VAL A 49 -0.12 -2.79 11.38
C VAL A 49 1.29 -3.33 11.54
N GLY A 50 1.70 -4.20 10.61
CA GLY A 50 3.03 -4.82 10.60
C GLY A 50 3.50 -5.10 9.17
N SER A 51 4.58 -5.87 9.04
CA SER A 51 5.06 -6.30 7.72
C SER A 51 4.07 -7.26 7.09
N GLY A 52 3.46 -6.86 5.97
CA GLY A 52 2.47 -7.66 5.25
C GLY A 52 1.08 -7.74 5.91
N ILE A 53 0.90 -7.15 7.09
CA ILE A 53 -0.38 -7.18 7.83
C ILE A 53 -1.07 -5.83 7.74
N TRP A 54 -2.29 -5.83 7.20
CA TRP A 54 -3.12 -4.65 7.01
C TRP A 54 -4.44 -4.80 7.77
N GLU A 55 -4.87 -3.73 8.43
CA GLU A 55 -6.10 -3.71 9.22
C GLU A 55 -6.96 -2.50 8.88
N CYS A 56 -8.25 -2.75 8.69
CA CYS A 56 -9.26 -1.70 8.61
C CYS A 56 -9.64 -1.22 10.01
N ARG A 57 -9.33 0.04 10.34
CA ARG A 57 -9.69 0.61 11.66
C ARG A 57 -11.20 0.78 11.87
N SER A 58 -12.00 0.76 10.81
CA SER A 58 -13.46 0.95 10.93
C SER A 58 -14.22 -0.35 11.21
N CYS A 59 -13.77 -1.48 10.68
CA CYS A 59 -14.49 -2.76 10.80
C CYS A 59 -13.63 -3.90 11.39
N GLY A 60 -12.38 -3.63 11.77
CA GLY A 60 -11.46 -4.62 12.34
C GLY A 60 -10.97 -5.69 11.35
N TYR A 61 -11.30 -5.57 10.06
CA TYR A 61 -10.88 -6.57 9.08
C TYR A 61 -9.36 -6.55 8.89
N LYS A 62 -8.72 -7.67 9.22
CA LYS A 62 -7.28 -7.92 9.06
C LYS A 62 -7.05 -8.82 7.86
N PHE A 63 -6.08 -8.47 7.02
CA PHE A 63 -5.71 -9.27 5.86
C PHE A 63 -4.21 -9.21 5.57
N ALA A 64 -3.72 -10.25 4.90
CA ALA A 64 -2.35 -10.31 4.40
C ALA A 64 -2.25 -9.58 3.04
N GLY A 65 -1.18 -8.83 2.86
CA GLY A 65 -0.87 -8.10 1.64
C GLY A 65 0.63 -7.89 1.47
N GLY A 66 1.02 -6.98 0.59
CA GLY A 66 2.43 -6.62 0.43
C GLY A 66 2.99 -5.89 1.66
N CYS A 67 4.32 -5.84 1.75
CA CYS A 67 5.00 -5.19 2.88
C CYS A 67 4.75 -3.67 2.94
N TYR A 68 4.76 -2.99 1.79
CA TYR A 68 4.60 -1.54 1.68
C TYR A 68 3.29 -1.10 1.03
N LEU A 69 2.66 -2.01 0.27
CA LEU A 69 1.40 -1.79 -0.45
C LEU A 69 0.43 -2.92 -0.08
N PRO A 70 -0.87 -2.65 0.13
CA PRO A 70 -1.84 -3.69 0.46
C PRO A 70 -2.03 -4.71 -0.67
N SER A 71 -1.83 -4.31 -1.93
CA SER A 71 -1.84 -5.19 -3.10
C SER A 71 -0.65 -4.83 -4.00
N THR A 72 0.21 -5.81 -4.26
CA THR A 72 1.37 -5.70 -5.14
C THR A 72 1.00 -6.01 -6.58
N VAL A 73 1.86 -5.63 -7.53
CA VAL A 73 1.65 -5.92 -8.95
C VAL A 73 1.48 -7.43 -9.19
N ALA A 74 2.33 -8.25 -8.57
CA ALA A 74 2.21 -9.71 -8.63
C ALA A 74 0.85 -10.21 -8.11
N THR A 75 0.38 -9.73 -6.96
CA THR A 75 -0.94 -10.15 -6.46
C THR A 75 -2.07 -9.75 -7.40
N LYS A 76 -1.97 -8.59 -8.07
CA LYS A 76 -2.99 -8.17 -9.05
C LYS A 76 -2.98 -9.02 -10.31
N ILE A 77 -1.81 -9.49 -10.75
CA ILE A 77 -1.70 -10.39 -11.90
C ILE A 77 -2.39 -11.71 -11.58
N ILE A 78 -2.06 -12.31 -10.43
CA ILE A 78 -2.68 -13.57 -9.98
C ILE A 78 -4.19 -13.41 -9.77
N GLU A 79 -4.64 -12.30 -9.18
CA GLU A 79 -6.08 -12.02 -9.01
C GLU A 79 -6.79 -11.92 -10.38
N LYS A 80 -6.15 -11.34 -11.41
CA LYS A 80 -6.72 -11.25 -12.76
C LYS A 80 -6.78 -12.61 -13.45
N GLU A 81 -5.70 -13.38 -13.41
CA GLU A 81 -5.63 -14.72 -14.01
C GLU A 81 -6.71 -15.64 -13.44
N LYS A 82 -6.93 -15.57 -12.11
CA LYS A 82 -8.01 -16.33 -11.46
C LYS A 82 -9.38 -15.93 -11.99
N ILE A 83 -9.68 -14.63 -12.04
CA ILE A 83 -10.95 -14.13 -12.55
C ILE A 83 -11.18 -14.56 -14.01
N GLU A 84 -10.13 -14.56 -14.82
CA GLU A 84 -10.21 -14.96 -16.23
C GLU A 84 -10.48 -16.47 -16.37
N SER A 85 -9.80 -17.29 -15.58
CA SER A 85 -10.03 -18.75 -15.54
C SER A 85 -11.42 -19.13 -15.01
N GLU A 86 -11.95 -18.41 -14.02
CA GLU A 86 -13.28 -18.67 -13.47
C GLU A 86 -14.38 -18.34 -14.49
N LYS A 87 -14.19 -17.34 -15.34
CA LYS A 87 -15.14 -17.01 -16.41
C LYS A 87 -15.18 -18.07 -17.50
N THR A 88 -14.01 -18.62 -17.87
CA THR A 88 -13.93 -19.68 -18.90
C THR A 88 -14.62 -20.96 -18.45
N VAL A 89 -14.64 -21.26 -17.14
CA VAL A 89 -15.32 -22.43 -16.58
C VAL A 89 -16.85 -22.26 -16.52
N VAL A 90 -17.35 -21.02 -16.40
CA VAL A 90 -18.80 -20.74 -16.34
C VAL A 90 -19.44 -20.68 -17.73
N GLU A 91 -18.67 -20.34 -18.77
CA GLU A 91 -19.13 -20.28 -20.17
C GLU A 91 -19.01 -21.63 -20.92
N GLN A 92 -18.56 -22.71 -20.27
CA GLN A 92 -18.51 -24.08 -20.80
C GLN A 92 -19.68 -24.95 -20.32
#